data_AF-A0A8W8MNK7-F1
#
_entry.id   AF-A0A8W8MNK7-F1
#
_cell.length_a   1.000
_cell.length_b   1.000
_cell.length_c   1.000
_cell.angle_alpha   90.00
_cell.angle_beta   90.00
_cell.angle_gamma   90.00
#
_symmetry.space_group_name_H-M   'P 1'
#
loop_
_entity.id
_entity.type
_entity.pdbx_description
1 polymer ?
#
loop_
_entity_poly.entity_id
_entity_poly.type
_entity_poly.pdbx_seq_one_letter_code
_entity_poly.pdbx_strand_id
1 'polypeptide(L)'
;MLIYLREIALLNGGKRIYFDDPNALSDQEYVNLTGINKVSFDDLLSAVDEKKGEKQMSTADANTSRLVTKIRWVVESANARIKRWKFFDRVLPSSQVPFISDFIKIVCGISNKYFPPLSTGCTEEDSLVAAKMQYMSRQINQLKEEVEERKLDTRSAIWKHPDELQDFPHAIDESESEDDSSECLNEQ
;
A
#
# COMPACT_ATOMS: atom_id res chain seq x y z
N MET A 1 -37.61 -3.56 -5.37
CA MET A 1 -36.66 -4.20 -4.45
C MET A 1 -36.42 -3.38 -3.18
N LEU A 2 -36.03 -2.10 -3.27
CA LEU A 2 -35.84 -1.22 -2.10
C LEU A 2 -37.09 -0.97 -1.23
N ILE A 3 -38.29 -0.92 -1.83
CA ILE A 3 -39.54 -0.69 -1.09
C ILE A 3 -39.90 -1.90 -0.21
N TYR A 4 -39.62 -3.12 -0.69
CA TYR A 4 -39.89 -4.37 0.02
C TYR A 4 -39.00 -4.53 1.27
N LEU A 5 -37.74 -4.09 1.17
CA LEU A 5 -36.80 -4.06 2.30
C LEU A 5 -37.26 -3.10 3.42
N ARG A 6 -37.86 -1.96 3.04
CA ARG A 6 -38.39 -0.99 4.02
C ARG A 6 -39.59 -1.54 4.78
N GLU A 7 -40.52 -2.22 4.10
CA GLU A 7 -41.68 -2.83 4.76
C GLU A 7 -41.28 -3.95 5.72
N ILE A 8 -40.33 -4.80 5.34
CA ILE A 8 -39.80 -5.87 6.20
C ILE A 8 -39.11 -5.28 7.45
N ALA A 9 -38.30 -4.23 7.27
CA ALA A 9 -37.61 -3.56 8.37
C ALA A 9 -38.59 -2.90 9.37
N LEU A 10 -39.74 -2.41 8.89
CA LEU A 10 -40.78 -1.81 9.73
C LEU A 10 -41.63 -2.86 10.47
N LEU A 11 -41.82 -4.06 9.89
CA LEU A 11 -42.55 -5.17 10.52
C LEU A 11 -41.75 -5.84 11.65
N ASN A 12 -40.41 -5.79 11.62
CA ASN A 12 -39.52 -6.43 12.60
C ASN A 12 -39.41 -5.70 13.96
N GLY A 13 -40.40 -4.87 14.31
CA GLY A 13 -40.75 -4.52 15.69
C GLY A 13 -39.57 -4.19 16.61
N GLY A 14 -38.88 -3.07 16.37
CA GLY A 14 -38.05 -2.39 17.38
C GLY A 14 -36.84 -3.15 17.94
N LYS A 15 -36.57 -4.40 17.55
CA LYS A 15 -35.33 -5.08 17.90
C LYS A 15 -34.21 -4.45 17.08
N ARG A 16 -33.41 -3.58 17.70
CA ARG A 16 -32.11 -3.22 17.16
C ARG A 16 -31.34 -4.52 16.94
N ILE A 17 -31.00 -4.81 15.68
CA ILE A 17 -30.13 -5.92 15.34
C ILE A 17 -28.79 -5.67 16.01
N TYR A 18 -28.40 -6.55 16.93
CA TYR A 18 -27.11 -6.50 17.58
C TYR A 18 -26.15 -7.35 16.75
N PHE A 19 -25.37 -6.70 15.88
CA PHE A 19 -24.50 -7.37 14.91
C PHE A 19 -23.38 -8.19 15.55
N ASP A 20 -23.09 -7.98 16.83
CA ASP A 20 -22.09 -8.76 17.60
C ASP A 20 -22.69 -9.99 18.31
N ASP A 21 -24.00 -10.26 18.19
CA ASP A 21 -24.62 -11.51 18.67
C ASP A 21 -24.75 -12.48 17.48
N PRO A 22 -24.02 -13.61 17.49
CA PRO A 22 -24.03 -14.58 16.40
C PRO A 22 -25.40 -15.25 16.19
N ASN A 23 -26.36 -15.07 17.10
CA ASN A 23 -27.72 -15.58 17.00
C ASN A 23 -28.76 -14.48 16.73
N ALA A 24 -28.34 -13.24 16.49
CA ALA A 24 -29.25 -12.12 16.24
C ALA A 24 -30.00 -12.22 14.90
N LEU A 25 -29.52 -13.06 13.98
CA LEU A 25 -30.09 -13.26 12.65
C LEU A 25 -30.28 -14.76 12.37
N SER A 26 -31.44 -15.09 11.81
CA SER A 26 -31.73 -16.40 11.23
C SER A 26 -31.07 -16.57 9.85
N ASP A 27 -30.89 -17.82 9.40
CA ASP A 27 -30.30 -18.11 8.09
C ASP A 27 -31.05 -17.45 6.92
N GLN A 28 -32.38 -17.36 7.01
CA GLN A 28 -33.18 -16.68 6.00
C GLN A 28 -32.91 -15.17 5.97
N GLU A 29 -32.66 -14.56 7.13
CA GLU A 29 -32.30 -13.14 7.21
C GLU A 29 -30.90 -12.88 6.64
N TYR A 30 -29.94 -13.79 6.83
CA TYR A 30 -28.64 -13.73 6.14
C TYR A 30 -28.82 -13.73 4.63
N VAL A 31 -29.62 -14.65 4.09
CA VAL A 31 -29.89 -14.72 2.64
C VAL A 31 -30.58 -13.45 2.15
N ASN A 32 -31.56 -12.94 2.90
CA ASN A 32 -32.29 -11.73 2.51
C ASN A 32 -31.42 -10.46 2.49
N LEU A 33 -30.46 -10.34 3.42
CA LEU A 33 -29.61 -9.16 3.57
C LEU A 33 -28.36 -9.22 2.69
N THR A 34 -27.73 -10.38 2.61
CA THR A 34 -26.39 -10.56 2.00
C THR A 34 -26.43 -11.35 0.69
N GLY A 35 -27.53 -12.05 0.41
CA GLY A 35 -27.65 -12.96 -0.73
C GLY A 35 -27.03 -14.34 -0.54
N ILE A 36 -26.43 -14.61 0.63
CA ILE A 36 -25.76 -15.87 0.96
C ILE A 36 -26.23 -16.40 2.33
N ASN A 37 -26.13 -17.72 2.53
CA ASN A 37 -26.47 -18.33 3.82
C ASN A 37 -25.41 -18.04 4.88
N LYS A 38 -25.77 -18.23 6.15
CA LYS A 38 -24.89 -17.95 7.29
C LYS A 38 -23.55 -18.68 7.22
N VAL A 39 -23.53 -19.96 6.85
CA VAL A 39 -22.29 -20.75 6.76
C VAL A 39 -21.34 -20.16 5.71
N SER A 40 -21.85 -19.85 4.52
CA SER A 40 -21.05 -19.23 3.46
C SER A 40 -20.62 -17.81 3.81
N PHE A 41 -21.45 -17.07 4.56
CA PHE A 41 -21.09 -15.77 5.10
C PHE A 41 -19.96 -15.89 6.12
N ASP A 42 -20.04 -16.83 7.07
CA ASP A 42 -19.02 -17.07 8.09
C ASP A 42 -17.71 -17.58 7.48
N ASP A 43 -17.77 -18.41 6.43
CA ASP A 43 -16.58 -18.85 5.68
C ASP A 43 -15.89 -17.65 5.00
N LEU A 44 -16.65 -16.77 4.33
CA LEU A 44 -16.10 -15.56 3.72
C LEU A 44 -15.58 -14.60 4.78
N LEU A 45 -16.31 -14.45 5.88
CA LEU A 45 -15.90 -13.62 6.99
C LEU A 45 -14.62 -14.17 7.60
N SER A 46 -14.43 -15.49 7.72
CA SER A 46 -13.19 -16.07 8.23
C SER A 46 -11.95 -15.76 7.37
N ALA A 47 -12.15 -15.49 6.08
CA ALA A 47 -11.09 -15.04 5.18
C ALA A 47 -10.77 -13.54 5.30
N VAL A 48 -11.69 -12.76 5.90
CA VAL A 48 -11.60 -11.30 6.06
C VAL A 48 -11.33 -10.89 7.52
N ASP A 49 -11.75 -11.70 8.47
CA ASP A 49 -11.53 -11.52 9.90
C ASP A 49 -10.05 -11.78 10.15
N GLU A 50 -9.26 -10.74 9.94
CA GLU A 50 -7.90 -10.63 10.47
C GLU A 50 -7.94 -11.13 11.91
N LYS A 51 -7.04 -12.05 12.27
CA LYS A 51 -6.98 -12.57 13.63
C LYS A 51 -7.00 -11.40 14.61
N LYS A 52 -8.13 -11.23 15.30
CA LYS A 52 -8.38 -10.12 16.23
C LYS A 52 -7.17 -9.96 17.17
N GLY A 53 -6.37 -8.92 16.93
CA GLY A 53 -5.14 -8.64 17.69
C GLY A 53 -3.85 -8.49 16.88
N GLU A 54 -3.80 -8.92 15.62
CA GLU A 54 -2.63 -8.72 14.75
C GLU A 54 -2.59 -7.30 14.18
N LYS A 55 -1.96 -6.37 14.90
CA LYS A 55 -1.74 -4.97 14.42
C LYS A 55 -0.79 -4.86 13.24
N GLN A 56 -0.04 -5.92 12.93
CA GLN A 56 0.95 -5.94 11.86
C GLN A 56 0.89 -7.25 11.09
N MET A 57 1.01 -7.15 9.76
CA MET A 57 1.17 -8.29 8.88
C MET A 57 2.45 -9.05 9.20
N SER A 58 2.46 -10.37 8.96
CA SER A 58 3.69 -11.14 9.01
C SER A 58 4.70 -10.62 7.97
N THR A 59 6.00 -10.83 8.20
CA THR A 59 7.06 -10.46 7.25
C THR A 59 6.80 -11.09 5.87
N ALA A 60 6.33 -12.34 5.83
CA ALA A 60 6.04 -13.06 4.60
C ALA A 60 4.86 -12.43 3.83
N ASP A 61 3.78 -12.09 4.52
CA ASP A 61 2.59 -11.49 3.91
C ASP A 61 2.86 -10.05 3.47
N ALA A 62 3.63 -9.30 4.26
CA ALA A 62 4.08 -7.96 3.91
C ALA A 62 4.98 -7.98 2.66
N ASN A 63 5.90 -8.95 2.57
CA ASN A 63 6.76 -9.12 1.40
C ASN A 63 5.95 -9.51 0.15
N THR A 64 4.98 -10.42 0.28
CA THR A 64 4.07 -10.79 -0.80
C THR A 64 3.27 -9.58 -1.29
N SER A 65 2.70 -8.80 -0.36
CA SER A 65 1.96 -7.58 -0.67
C SER A 65 2.83 -6.52 -1.37
N ARG A 66 4.10 -6.40 -0.96
CA ARG A 66 5.07 -5.51 -1.59
C ARG A 66 5.42 -5.95 -3.02
N LEU A 67 5.54 -7.25 -3.29
CA LEU A 67 5.74 -7.77 -4.65
C LEU A 67 4.52 -7.45 -5.55
N VAL A 68 3.31 -7.71 -5.06
CA VAL A 68 2.06 -7.36 -5.78
C VAL A 68 2.00 -5.87 -6.08
N THR A 69 2.39 -5.04 -5.10
CA THR A 69 2.43 -3.59 -5.29
C THR A 69 3.44 -3.23 -6.38
N LYS A 70 4.66 -3.75 -6.34
CA LYS A 70 5.66 -3.48 -7.40
C LYS A 70 5.16 -3.85 -8.81
N ILE A 71 4.47 -4.99 -8.95
CA ILE A 71 3.85 -5.37 -10.23
C ILE A 71 2.75 -4.39 -10.62
N ARG A 72 1.90 -3.99 -9.66
CA ARG A 72 0.85 -3.01 -9.88
C ARG A 72 1.40 -1.69 -10.43
N TRP A 73 2.53 -1.20 -9.92
CA TRP A 73 3.15 0.02 -10.43
C TRP A 73 3.46 -0.04 -11.94
N VAL A 74 3.89 -1.19 -12.44
CA VAL A 74 4.13 -1.41 -13.89
C VAL A 74 2.81 -1.34 -14.67
N VAL A 75 1.78 -2.02 -14.16
CA VAL A 75 0.44 -2.03 -14.78
C VAL A 75 -0.20 -0.65 -14.75
N GLU A 76 -0.09 0.08 -13.64
CA GLU A 76 -0.58 1.46 -13.49
C GLU A 76 0.12 2.41 -14.44
N SER A 77 1.43 2.25 -14.63
CA SER A 77 2.20 3.03 -15.61
C SER A 77 1.70 2.81 -17.03
N ALA A 78 1.34 1.57 -17.40
CA ALA A 78 0.72 1.28 -18.69
C ALA A 78 -0.70 1.85 -18.79
N ASN A 79 -1.53 1.66 -17.77
CA ASN A 79 -2.89 2.20 -17.71
C ASN A 79 -2.92 3.72 -17.78
N ALA A 80 -1.97 4.41 -17.14
CA ALA A 80 -1.83 5.85 -17.19
C ALA A 80 -1.64 6.35 -18.63
N ARG A 81 -0.92 5.60 -19.49
CA ARG A 81 -0.76 5.96 -20.91
C ARG A 81 -2.06 5.84 -21.69
N ILE A 82 -2.86 4.81 -21.42
CA ILE A 82 -4.17 4.64 -22.05
C ILE A 82 -5.12 5.76 -21.58
N LYS A 83 -5.11 6.09 -20.29
CA LYS A 83 -5.97 7.14 -19.72
C LYS A 83 -5.58 8.58 -20.11
N ARG A 84 -4.40 8.82 -20.72
CA ARG A 84 -4.08 10.13 -21.33
C ARG A 84 -5.08 10.53 -22.42
N TRP A 85 -5.74 9.55 -23.02
CA TRP A 85 -6.71 9.77 -24.07
C TRP A 85 -8.08 10.06 -23.45
N LYS A 86 -8.63 11.26 -23.69
CA LYS A 86 -9.91 11.71 -23.12
C LYS A 86 -11.07 10.73 -23.32
N PHE A 87 -11.02 9.94 -24.39
CA PHE A 87 -11.99 8.87 -24.67
C PHE A 87 -12.01 7.80 -23.58
N PHE A 88 -10.85 7.42 -23.04
CA PHE A 88 -10.68 6.37 -22.03
C PHE A 88 -10.65 6.88 -20.58
N ASP A 89 -10.66 8.20 -20.39
CA ASP A 89 -10.66 8.83 -19.07
C ASP A 89 -12.03 8.76 -18.37
N ARG A 90 -13.11 8.47 -19.13
CA ARG A 90 -14.49 8.41 -18.62
C ARG A 90 -15.15 7.05 -18.90
N VAL A 91 -16.35 6.88 -18.33
CA VAL A 91 -17.19 5.70 -18.56
C VAL A 91 -17.61 5.63 -20.03
N LEU A 92 -17.35 4.49 -20.67
CA LEU A 92 -17.74 4.25 -22.05
C LEU A 92 -19.19 3.76 -22.14
N PRO A 93 -19.95 4.17 -23.18
CA PRO A 93 -21.28 3.62 -23.43
C PRO A 93 -21.21 2.10 -23.69
N SER A 94 -22.20 1.34 -23.20
CA SER A 94 -22.25 -0.12 -23.38
C SER A 94 -22.25 -0.56 -24.85
N SER A 95 -22.71 0.30 -25.77
CA SER A 95 -22.66 0.06 -27.22
C SER A 95 -21.24 -0.05 -27.78
N GLN A 96 -20.24 0.50 -27.07
CA GLN A 96 -18.85 0.53 -27.48
C GLN A 96 -18.04 -0.66 -26.94
N VAL A 97 -18.60 -1.43 -26.00
CA VAL A 97 -17.94 -2.59 -25.38
C VAL A 97 -17.43 -3.60 -26.41
N PRO A 98 -18.17 -3.94 -27.49
CA PRO A 98 -17.66 -4.88 -28.50
C PRO A 98 -16.37 -4.42 -29.20
N PHE A 99 -16.14 -3.10 -29.28
CA PHE A 99 -15.03 -2.49 -30.02
C PHE A 99 -13.86 -2.08 -29.12
N ILE A 100 -13.97 -2.28 -27.79
CA ILE A 100 -12.98 -1.80 -26.82
C ILE A 100 -11.57 -2.33 -27.12
N SER A 101 -11.47 -3.58 -27.55
CA SER A 101 -10.21 -4.23 -27.89
C SER A 101 -9.50 -3.49 -29.02
N ASP A 102 -10.24 -3.07 -30.05
CA ASP A 102 -9.66 -2.40 -31.20
C ASP A 102 -9.26 -0.96 -30.87
N PHE A 103 -10.07 -0.25 -30.08
CA PHE A 103 -9.69 1.08 -29.59
C PHE A 103 -8.39 1.03 -28.76
N ILE A 104 -8.24 0.04 -27.87
CA ILE A 104 -7.02 -0.15 -27.08
C ILE A 104 -5.82 -0.47 -27.99
N LYS A 105 -5.96 -1.38 -28.96
CA LYS A 105 -4.87 -1.71 -29.91
C LYS A 105 -4.41 -0.48 -30.69
N ILE A 106 -5.34 0.34 -31.17
CA ILE A 106 -5.03 1.57 -31.91
C ILE A 106 -4.26 2.53 -31.01
N VAL A 107 -4.78 2.81 -29.81
CA VAL A 107 -4.13 3.74 -28.86
C VAL A 107 -2.77 3.23 -28.41
N CYS A 108 -2.63 1.94 -28.12
CA CYS A 108 -1.35 1.34 -27.76
C CYS A 108 -0.35 1.40 -28.93
N GLY A 109 -0.80 1.16 -30.17
CA GLY A 109 0.05 1.28 -31.36
C GLY A 109 0.57 2.70 -31.58
N ILE A 110 -0.29 3.71 -31.44
CA ILE A 110 0.13 5.12 -31.47
C ILE A 110 1.08 5.42 -30.32
N SER A 111 0.77 4.93 -29.11
CA SER A 111 1.58 5.14 -27.92
C SER A 111 2.99 4.59 -28.07
N ASN A 112 3.11 3.38 -28.61
CA ASN A 112 4.41 2.72 -28.82
C ASN A 112 5.23 3.35 -29.93
N LYS A 113 4.59 3.99 -30.93
CA LYS A 113 5.29 4.65 -32.04
C LYS A 113 5.83 6.03 -31.66
N TYR A 114 5.07 6.81 -30.89
CA TYR A 114 5.35 8.24 -30.71
C TYR A 114 5.72 8.65 -29.28
N PHE A 115 5.56 7.78 -28.28
CA PHE A 115 5.94 8.08 -26.90
C PHE A 115 7.15 7.26 -26.48
N PRO A 116 7.93 7.73 -25.48
CA PRO A 116 9.06 6.97 -24.95
C PRO A 116 8.63 5.55 -24.56
N PRO A 117 9.44 4.51 -24.78
CA PRO A 117 9.12 3.15 -24.34
C PRO A 117 8.78 3.09 -22.83
N LEU A 118 7.91 2.16 -22.42
CA LEU A 118 7.69 1.85 -20.99
C LEU A 118 8.84 1.04 -20.41
N SER A 119 9.36 0.12 -21.22
CA SER A 119 10.53 -0.69 -20.88
C SER A 119 11.79 0.04 -21.32
N THR A 120 12.84 -0.09 -20.52
CA THR A 120 14.22 0.29 -20.85
C THR A 120 14.78 -0.51 -22.04
N GLY A 121 14.11 -1.60 -22.46
CA GLY A 121 14.48 -2.42 -23.61
C GLY A 121 15.47 -3.53 -23.30
N CYS A 122 15.94 -3.64 -22.04
CA CYS A 122 16.89 -4.65 -21.60
C CYS A 122 16.18 -5.73 -20.77
N THR A 123 15.79 -6.82 -21.42
CA THR A 123 15.08 -7.93 -20.75
C THR A 123 15.93 -8.65 -19.71
N GLU A 124 17.25 -8.65 -19.88
CA GLU A 124 18.17 -9.25 -18.90
C GLU A 124 18.20 -8.44 -17.61
N GLU A 125 18.32 -7.11 -17.69
CA GLU A 125 18.27 -6.23 -16.51
C GLU A 125 16.93 -6.35 -15.77
N ASP A 126 15.80 -6.33 -16.49
CA ASP A 126 14.48 -6.53 -15.90
C ASP A 126 14.37 -7.89 -15.18
N SER A 127 14.94 -8.94 -15.77
CA SER A 127 14.97 -10.29 -15.18
C SER A 127 15.85 -10.35 -13.93
N LEU A 128 17.01 -9.67 -13.94
CA LEU A 128 17.90 -9.58 -12.78
C LEU A 128 17.24 -8.81 -11.63
N VAL A 129 16.54 -7.71 -11.94
CA VAL A 129 15.78 -6.95 -10.94
C VAL A 129 14.66 -7.80 -10.34
N ALA A 130 13.93 -8.55 -11.16
CA ALA A 130 12.88 -9.46 -10.68
C ALA A 130 13.45 -10.58 -9.79
N ALA A 131 14.57 -11.19 -10.20
CA ALA A 131 15.26 -12.20 -9.40
C ALA A 131 15.75 -11.64 -8.06
N LYS A 132 16.31 -10.42 -8.07
CA LYS A 132 16.70 -9.71 -6.85
C LYS A 132 15.50 -9.44 -5.94
N MET A 133 14.37 -8.99 -6.48
CA MET A 133 13.15 -8.76 -5.69
C MET A 133 12.64 -10.04 -5.03
N GLN A 134 12.64 -11.16 -5.75
CA GLN A 134 12.26 -12.46 -5.19
C GLN A 134 13.25 -12.98 -4.14
N TYR A 135 14.54 -12.77 -4.35
CA TYR A 135 15.55 -13.10 -3.36
C TYR A 135 15.33 -12.31 -2.07
N MET A 136 15.17 -10.99 -2.18
CA MET A 136 14.93 -10.08 -1.05
C MET A 136 13.63 -10.40 -0.30
N SER A 137 12.57 -10.81 -1.00
CA SER A 137 11.30 -11.16 -0.36
C SER A 137 11.37 -12.39 0.54
N ARG A 138 12.38 -13.26 0.33
CA ARG A 138 12.63 -14.47 1.12
C ARG A 138 13.64 -14.25 2.25
N GLN A 139 14.30 -13.09 2.29
CA GLN A 139 15.28 -12.82 3.33
C GLN A 139 14.59 -12.58 4.68
N ILE A 140 15.29 -12.99 5.73
CA ILE A 140 14.86 -12.80 7.11
C ILE A 140 14.97 -11.30 7.44
N ASN A 141 13.99 -10.78 8.18
CA ASN A 141 13.99 -9.40 8.61
C ASN A 141 14.82 -9.24 9.89
N GLN A 142 16.13 -9.02 9.72
CA GLN A 142 17.08 -8.83 10.82
C GLN A 142 16.67 -7.68 11.76
N LEU A 143 16.11 -6.59 11.21
CA LEU A 143 15.63 -5.49 12.03
C LEU A 143 14.47 -5.92 12.95
N LYS A 144 13.60 -6.80 12.48
CA LYS A 144 12.52 -7.34 13.33
C LYS A 144 13.11 -8.15 14.48
N GLU A 145 14.11 -9.00 14.22
CA GLU A 145 14.80 -9.77 15.26
C GLU A 145 15.44 -8.82 16.29
N GLU A 146 16.19 -7.81 15.85
CA GLU A 146 16.82 -6.83 16.76
C GLU A 146 15.80 -6.07 17.61
N VAL A 147 14.67 -5.67 17.02
CA VAL A 147 13.60 -4.96 17.73
C VAL A 147 12.98 -5.84 18.81
N GLU A 148 12.72 -7.12 18.51
CA GLU A 148 12.16 -8.08 19.46
C GLU A 148 13.17 -8.45 20.56
N GLU A 149 14.44 -8.68 20.21
CA GLU A 149 15.51 -8.98 21.17
C GLU A 149 15.76 -7.83 22.16
N ARG A 150 15.81 -6.60 21.64
CA ARG A 150 16.08 -5.40 22.44
C ARG A 150 14.82 -4.77 23.02
N LYS A 151 13.64 -5.35 22.77
CA LYS A 151 12.32 -4.84 23.17
C LYS A 151 12.09 -3.38 22.78
N LEU A 152 12.59 -2.98 21.61
CA LEU A 152 12.50 -1.60 21.10
C LEU A 152 11.09 -1.22 20.65
N ASP A 153 10.22 -2.22 20.48
CA ASP A 153 8.78 -2.04 20.25
C ASP A 153 8.05 -1.55 21.52
N THR A 154 8.66 -1.71 22.70
CA THR A 154 8.12 -1.17 23.94
C THR A 154 8.44 0.33 24.03
N ARG A 155 7.40 1.16 24.12
CA ARG A 155 7.54 2.62 24.16
C ARG A 155 8.30 3.06 25.41
N SER A 156 9.60 3.33 25.27
CA SER A 156 10.32 4.23 26.16
C SER A 156 11.20 5.17 25.33
N ALA A 157 10.57 6.20 24.76
CA ALA A 157 11.35 7.34 24.29
C ALA A 157 11.91 8.04 25.53
N ILE A 158 13.16 7.75 25.87
CA ILE A 158 13.91 8.51 26.85
C ILE A 158 14.40 9.76 26.13
N TRP A 159 13.60 10.82 26.19
CA TRP A 159 13.99 12.13 25.67
C TRP A 159 15.17 12.64 26.50
N LYS A 160 16.29 12.87 25.85
CA LYS A 160 17.48 13.49 26.45
C LYS A 160 17.66 14.89 25.89
N HIS A 161 18.25 15.77 26.67
CA HIS A 161 18.59 17.10 26.18
C HIS A 161 19.69 16.99 25.10
N PRO A 162 19.68 17.82 24.04
CA PRO A 162 20.71 17.79 23.00
C PRO A 162 22.14 17.84 23.53
N ASP A 163 22.38 18.60 24.60
CA ASP A 163 23.70 18.74 25.25
C ASP A 163 24.20 17.44 25.92
N GLU A 164 23.32 16.46 26.14
CA GLU A 164 23.66 15.15 26.74
C GLU A 164 24.10 14.11 25.69
N LEU A 165 24.11 14.47 24.40
CA LEU A 165 24.42 13.59 23.28
C LEU A 165 25.80 13.95 22.70
N GLN A 166 26.78 13.04 22.85
CA GLN A 166 28.15 13.24 22.35
C GLN A 166 28.24 13.54 20.84
N ASP A 167 27.35 12.94 20.04
CA ASP A 167 27.36 13.05 18.58
C ASP A 167 26.26 13.98 18.04
N PHE A 168 25.70 14.87 18.88
CA PHE A 168 24.70 15.81 18.39
C PHE A 168 25.36 16.87 17.50
N PRO A 169 24.86 17.14 16.27
CA PRO A 169 25.42 18.17 15.41
C PRO A 169 25.23 19.55 16.06
N HIS A 170 26.35 20.18 16.41
CA HIS A 170 26.35 21.57 16.87
C HIS A 170 26.54 22.48 15.65
N ALA A 171 25.74 23.53 15.55
CA ALA A 171 25.99 24.57 14.57
C ALA A 171 27.35 25.19 14.89
N ILE A 172 28.27 25.15 13.92
CA ILE A 172 29.54 25.87 14.02
C ILE A 172 29.18 27.34 13.82
N ASP A 173 29.30 28.16 14.87
CA ASP A 173 29.15 29.60 14.73
C ASP A 173 30.31 30.10 13.86
N GLU A 174 30.00 30.76 12.75
CA GLU A 174 30.96 31.33 11.78
C GLU A 174 31.78 32.52 12.35
N SER A 175 31.75 32.76 13.66
CA SER A 175 32.35 33.94 14.30
C SER A 175 33.77 33.75 14.86
N GLU A 176 34.43 32.60 14.66
CA GLU A 176 35.83 32.38 15.09
C GLU A 176 36.81 32.29 13.90
N SER A 177 36.66 33.16 12.88
CA SER A 177 37.62 33.28 11.77
C SER A 177 38.30 34.66 11.67
N GLU A 178 38.30 35.44 12.75
CA GLU A 178 39.12 36.64 12.87
C GLU A 178 40.10 36.44 14.02
N ASP A 179 41.36 36.16 13.68
CA ASP A 179 42.60 36.54 14.39
C ASP A 179 43.68 35.47 14.23
N ASP A 180 44.31 35.43 13.05
CA ASP A 180 45.71 34.99 12.96
C ASP A 180 46.38 35.70 11.77
N SER A 181 46.75 36.96 11.98
CA SER A 181 47.42 37.81 11.00
C SER A 181 48.37 38.80 11.67
N SER A 182 49.20 38.35 12.61
CA SER A 182 50.39 39.12 12.98
C SER A 182 51.37 38.30 13.82
N GLU A 183 52.28 37.57 13.17
CA GLU A 183 53.66 37.39 13.66
C GLU A 183 54.46 36.61 12.61
N CYS A 184 55.19 37.31 11.74
CA CYS A 184 56.37 36.79 11.04
C CYS A 184 57.04 37.89 10.21
N LEU A 185 57.57 38.92 10.87
CA LEU A 185 58.67 39.74 10.33
C LEU A 185 59.51 40.27 11.49
N ASN A 186 60.46 39.45 11.93
CA ASN A 186 61.79 39.87 12.39
C ASN A 186 62.61 38.63 12.74
N GLU A 187 63.51 38.23 11.86
CA GLU A 187 64.90 37.89 12.21
C GLU A 187 65.72 37.61 10.95
N GLN A 188 66.68 38.52 10.72
CA GLN A 188 67.97 38.45 9.99
C GLN A 188 67.99 38.11 8.49
#